data_AF-A0A950DND5-F1
#
_entry.id   AF-A0A950DND5-F1
#
_cell.length_a   1.000
_cell.length_b   1.000
_cell.length_c   1.000
_cell.angle_alpha   90.00
_cell.angle_beta   90.00
_cell.angle_gamma   90.00
#
_symmetry.space_group_name_H-M   'P 1'
#
loop_
_entity.id
_entity.type
_entity.pdbx_description
1 polymer ?
#
loop_
_entity_poly.entity_id
_entity_poly.type
_entity_poly.pdbx_seq_one_letter_code
_entity_poly.pdbx_strand_id
1 'polypeptide(L)'
;NPVISNGKPYPIRVRLGEETRRSLETIENTVFNSSSGHTASLGSLATVTQLPPQNEIRRENLQRLVVVTARLEGTDLGTAVQRVRQRVAAMHLSSSVRVVYGGTYEEQQKSFAELSRVLVMSLVLVFGVLLSEFRNFAAPTAILTSSVLSIAGVVGALLLTGTTFNVSSFMGLIMVIGIVAKNGILLLDADERYRAEGADARTAMLHAAQRRLRPILMTALAAITGMLPLALALGQGSQMLQPLAIAVIGGLLISMLLSLVVTPVVYFLLTRNQERSHTPDPELWSDEKPALREASIRSE
;
A
#
# COMPACT_ATOMS: atom_id res chain seq x y z
N ASN A 1 -30.95 6.38 -51.26
CA ASN A 1 -29.74 6.03 -52.06
C ASN A 1 -28.96 7.29 -52.36
N PRO A 2 -27.65 7.34 -52.08
CA PRO A 2 -26.82 8.47 -52.46
C PRO A 2 -26.78 8.60 -53.98
N VAL A 3 -26.82 9.83 -54.49
CA VAL A 3 -26.59 10.08 -55.92
C VAL A 3 -25.10 10.09 -56.14
N ILE A 4 -24.61 9.23 -57.03
CA ILE A 4 -23.19 9.15 -57.35
C ILE A 4 -22.91 10.15 -58.47
N SER A 5 -22.04 11.12 -58.20
CA SER A 5 -21.55 12.08 -59.20
C SER A 5 -20.02 12.13 -59.12
N ASN A 6 -19.34 11.99 -60.27
CA ASN A 6 -17.87 11.96 -60.38
C ASN A 6 -17.20 10.93 -59.44
N GLY A 7 -17.78 9.73 -59.32
CA GLY A 7 -17.26 8.66 -58.47
C GLY A 7 -17.39 8.91 -56.96
N LYS A 8 -18.03 10.01 -56.54
CA LYS A 8 -18.29 10.31 -55.12
C LYS A 8 -19.78 10.21 -54.80
N PRO A 9 -20.16 9.52 -53.71
CA PRO A 9 -21.56 9.45 -53.28
C PRO A 9 -21.97 10.74 -52.54
N TYR A 10 -23.06 11.37 -52.98
CA TYR A 10 -23.66 12.52 -52.32
C TYR A 10 -25.01 12.13 -51.67
N PRO A 11 -25.18 12.35 -50.36
CA PRO A 11 -26.46 12.12 -49.70
C PRO A 11 -27.43 13.27 -50.02
N ILE A 12 -28.50 12.97 -50.75
CA ILE A 12 -29.62 13.91 -50.95
C ILE A 12 -30.66 13.66 -49.86
N ARG A 13 -31.07 14.73 -49.15
CA ARG A 13 -32.11 14.69 -48.13
C ARG A 13 -33.19 15.72 -48.48
N VAL A 14 -34.44 15.28 -48.53
CA VAL A 14 -35.60 16.18 -48.63
C VAL A 14 -35.99 16.58 -47.22
N ARG A 15 -36.20 17.87 -46.98
CA ARG A 15 -36.59 18.41 -45.68
C ARG A 15 -37.56 19.55 -45.87
N LEU A 16 -38.58 19.63 -45.01
CA LEU A 16 -39.50 20.76 -44.97
C LEU A 16 -38.74 22.06 -44.66
N GLY A 17 -39.32 23.18 -45.10
CA GLY A 17 -38.79 24.52 -44.88
C GLY A 17 -38.46 24.78 -43.41
N GLU A 18 -37.55 25.72 -43.18
CA GLU A 18 -37.11 26.05 -41.82
C GLU A 18 -38.26 26.59 -40.97
N GLU A 19 -39.14 27.40 -41.57
CA GLU A 19 -40.32 27.98 -40.92
C GLU A 19 -41.17 26.93 -40.23
N THR A 20 -41.41 25.79 -40.88
CA THR A 20 -42.20 24.66 -40.34
C THR A 20 -41.56 23.92 -39.16
N ARG A 21 -40.30 24.21 -38.80
CA ARG A 21 -39.52 23.43 -37.81
C ARG A 21 -38.83 24.29 -36.75
N ARG A 22 -39.16 25.58 -36.66
CA ARG A 22 -38.52 26.51 -35.72
C ARG A 22 -38.95 26.35 -34.27
N SER A 23 -40.21 25.97 -34.03
CA SER A 23 -40.77 25.79 -32.70
C SER A 23 -41.60 24.51 -32.62
N LEU A 24 -41.85 24.06 -31.39
CA LEU A 24 -42.71 22.91 -31.11
C LEU A 24 -44.12 23.12 -31.69
N GLU A 25 -44.68 24.32 -31.48
CA GLU A 25 -45.99 24.71 -31.98
C GLU A 25 -46.06 24.64 -33.52
N THR A 26 -45.03 25.10 -34.24
CA THR A 26 -45.04 25.02 -35.71
C THR A 26 -44.89 23.58 -36.20
N ILE A 27 -44.16 22.74 -35.46
CA ILE A 27 -44.05 21.31 -35.75
C ILE A 27 -45.42 20.63 -35.57
N GLU A 28 -46.14 20.94 -34.51
CA GLU A 28 -47.50 20.42 -34.24
C GLU A 28 -48.51 20.85 -35.31
N ASN A 29 -48.41 22.10 -35.78
CA ASN A 29 -49.29 22.65 -36.82
C ASN A 29 -48.89 22.27 -38.26
N THR A 30 -47.84 21.45 -38.45
CA THR A 30 -47.43 21.00 -39.78
C THR A 30 -48.47 20.04 -40.37
N VAL A 31 -48.99 20.36 -41.56
CA VAL A 31 -50.03 19.59 -42.25
C VAL A 31 -49.40 18.49 -43.12
N PHE A 32 -49.93 17.28 -43.01
CA PHE A 32 -49.54 16.12 -43.81
C PHE A 32 -50.72 15.63 -44.66
N ASN A 33 -50.40 15.15 -45.86
CA ASN A 33 -51.36 14.55 -46.78
C ASN A 33 -51.34 13.03 -46.60
N SER A 34 -52.50 12.45 -46.37
CA SER A 34 -52.70 11.00 -46.35
C SER A 34 -52.67 10.42 -47.77
N SER A 35 -52.31 9.15 -47.90
CA SER A 35 -52.47 8.39 -49.16
C SER A 35 -53.92 8.35 -49.67
N SER A 36 -54.89 8.58 -48.77
CA SER A 36 -56.33 8.68 -49.07
C SER A 36 -56.80 10.07 -49.52
N GLY A 37 -55.90 11.07 -49.60
CA GLY A 37 -56.24 12.44 -50.00
C GLY A 37 -56.71 13.37 -48.87
N HIS A 38 -56.88 12.86 -47.64
CA HIS A 38 -57.23 13.67 -46.47
C HIS A 38 -56.00 14.40 -45.91
N THR A 39 -56.20 15.57 -45.30
CA THR A 39 -55.15 16.37 -44.66
C THR A 39 -55.35 16.41 -43.14
N ALA A 40 -54.26 16.35 -42.39
CA ALA A 40 -54.28 16.44 -40.93
C ALA A 40 -52.98 17.06 -40.41
N SER A 41 -53.05 17.78 -39.28
CA SER A 41 -51.86 18.35 -38.62
C SER A 41 -51.16 17.30 -37.74
N LEU A 42 -49.85 17.45 -37.51
CA LEU A 42 -49.11 16.52 -36.65
C LEU A 42 -49.69 16.43 -35.23
N GLY A 43 -50.09 17.55 -34.65
CA GLY A 43 -50.71 17.61 -33.32
C GLY A 43 -52.07 16.92 -33.24
N SER A 44 -52.80 16.80 -34.36
CA SER A 44 -54.05 16.02 -34.41
C SER A 44 -53.83 14.50 -34.48
N LEU A 45 -52.63 14.08 -34.89
CA LEU A 45 -52.28 12.68 -35.10
C LEU A 45 -51.37 12.11 -34.00
N ALA A 46 -50.58 12.95 -33.33
CA ALA A 46 -49.60 12.53 -32.35
C ALA A 46 -49.42 13.59 -31.25
N THR A 47 -49.13 13.12 -30.04
CA THR A 47 -48.73 13.98 -28.92
C THR A 47 -47.23 14.22 -28.98
N VAL A 48 -46.81 15.48 -29.10
CA VAL A 48 -45.38 15.82 -29.11
C VAL A 48 -44.98 16.26 -27.70
N THR A 49 -44.06 15.52 -27.08
CA THR A 49 -43.56 15.83 -25.73
C THR A 49 -42.09 16.21 -25.79
N GLN A 50 -41.72 17.31 -25.15
CA GLN A 50 -40.32 17.69 -25.00
C GLN A 50 -39.70 16.89 -23.83
N LEU A 51 -38.88 15.91 -24.18
CA LEU A 51 -38.09 15.18 -23.19
C LEU A 51 -36.77 15.92 -22.92
N PRO A 52 -36.24 15.84 -21.68
CA PRO A 52 -34.88 16.28 -21.42
C PRO A 52 -33.91 15.58 -22.39
N PRO A 53 -32.92 16.29 -22.93
CA PRO A 53 -31.99 15.72 -23.89
C PRO A 53 -31.24 14.54 -23.27
N GLN A 54 -31.40 13.35 -23.86
CA GLN A 54 -30.59 12.17 -23.53
C GLN A 54 -29.41 12.08 -24.51
N ASN A 55 -28.41 12.93 -24.29
CA ASN A 55 -27.28 13.09 -25.21
C ASN A 55 -26.39 11.84 -25.32
N GLU A 56 -26.31 11.05 -24.24
CA GLU A 56 -25.50 9.83 -24.20
C GLU A 56 -26.15 8.79 -23.29
N ILE A 57 -26.28 7.55 -23.77
CA ILE A 57 -26.68 6.41 -22.95
C ILE A 57 -25.42 5.59 -22.66
N ARG A 58 -24.83 5.83 -21.50
CA ARG A 58 -23.69 5.05 -21.02
C ARG A 58 -24.16 3.71 -20.46
N ARG A 59 -23.44 2.66 -20.82
CA ARG A 59 -23.66 1.31 -20.32
C ARG A 59 -22.34 0.68 -19.93
N GLU A 60 -22.37 -0.08 -18.85
CA GLU A 60 -21.29 -0.94 -18.40
C GLU A 60 -21.87 -2.32 -18.11
N ASN A 61 -21.28 -3.37 -18.67
CA ASN A 61 -21.80 -4.75 -18.56
C ASN A 61 -23.31 -4.87 -18.90
N LEU A 62 -23.74 -4.19 -19.98
CA LEU A 62 -25.14 -4.12 -20.44
C LEU A 62 -26.13 -3.41 -19.49
N GLN A 63 -25.65 -2.84 -18.38
CA GLN A 63 -26.48 -2.07 -17.44
C GLN A 63 -26.32 -0.57 -17.70
N ARG A 64 -27.41 0.20 -17.60
CA ARG A 64 -27.36 1.66 -17.74
C ARG A 64 -26.58 2.26 -16.57
N LEU A 65 -25.59 3.08 -16.87
CA LEU A 65 -24.71 3.71 -15.90
C LEU A 65 -24.89 5.23 -15.94
N VAL A 66 -24.98 5.85 -14.77
CA VAL A 66 -24.87 7.29 -14.60
C VAL A 66 -23.59 7.57 -13.83
N VAL A 67 -22.65 8.27 -14.46
CA VAL A 67 -21.35 8.59 -13.85
C VAL A 67 -21.46 9.92 -13.12
N VAL A 68 -21.15 9.92 -11.83
CA VAL A 68 -21.01 11.12 -11.01
C VAL A 68 -19.53 11.29 -10.70
N THR A 69 -18.93 12.37 -11.17
CA THR A 69 -17.52 12.69 -10.93
C THR A 69 -17.40 13.81 -9.90
N ALA A 70 -16.35 13.76 -9.10
CA ALA A 70 -16.00 14.80 -8.15
C ALA A 70 -14.47 14.94 -8.08
N ARG A 71 -13.99 16.16 -7.83
CA ARG A 71 -12.59 16.43 -7.51
C ARG A 71 -12.47 16.66 -6.01
N LEU A 72 -11.44 16.09 -5.40
CA LEU A 72 -11.14 16.28 -3.99
C LEU A 72 -10.20 17.47 -3.81
N GLU A 73 -10.50 18.31 -2.83
CA GLU A 73 -9.65 19.42 -2.38
C GLU A 73 -9.61 19.41 -0.85
N GLY A 74 -8.41 19.46 -0.27
CA GLY A 74 -8.21 19.57 1.18
C GLY A 74 -8.61 18.34 2.03
N THR A 75 -8.93 17.20 1.42
CA THR A 75 -9.30 15.96 2.13
C THR A 75 -8.65 14.74 1.47
N ASP A 76 -8.39 13.70 2.26
CA ASP A 76 -7.94 12.42 1.73
C ASP A 76 -9.09 11.64 1.08
N LEU A 77 -8.71 10.72 0.20
CA LEU A 77 -9.64 9.89 -0.58
C LEU A 77 -10.50 8.97 0.30
N GLY A 78 -9.94 8.41 1.37
CA GLY A 78 -10.65 7.52 2.29
C GLY A 78 -11.77 8.24 3.04
N THR A 79 -11.45 9.35 3.70
CA THR A 79 -12.40 10.19 4.42
C THR A 79 -13.48 10.75 3.49
N ALA A 80 -13.09 11.19 2.28
CA ALA A 80 -14.04 11.70 1.31
C ALA A 80 -15.05 10.64 0.88
N VAL A 81 -14.59 9.44 0.49
CA VAL A 81 -15.48 8.35 0.08
C VAL A 81 -16.36 7.89 1.23
N GLN A 82 -15.87 7.90 2.47
CA GLN A 82 -16.67 7.59 3.65
C GLN A 82 -17.82 8.60 3.85
N ARG A 83 -17.57 9.91 3.70
CA ARG A 83 -18.62 10.95 3.77
C ARG A 83 -19.63 10.79 2.63
N VAL A 84 -19.17 10.50 1.41
CA VAL A 84 -20.06 10.24 0.27
C VAL A 84 -20.93 9.01 0.55
N ARG A 85 -20.36 7.92 1.06
CA ARG A 85 -21.11 6.71 1.46
C ARG A 85 -22.20 7.01 2.47
N GLN A 86 -21.88 7.77 3.52
CA GLN A 86 -22.86 8.19 4.53
C GLN A 86 -23.99 9.02 3.91
N ARG A 87 -23.65 9.97 3.02
CA ARG A 87 -24.66 10.83 2.40
C ARG A 87 -25.55 10.08 1.42
N VAL A 88 -24.97 9.16 0.63
CA VAL A 88 -25.73 8.31 -0.31
C VAL A 88 -26.64 7.35 0.44
N ALA A 89 -26.17 6.76 1.55
CA ALA A 89 -27.01 5.89 2.38
C ALA A 89 -28.23 6.63 2.94
N ALA A 90 -28.10 7.93 3.25
CA ALA A 90 -29.21 8.77 3.73
C ALA A 90 -30.22 9.16 2.64
N MET A 91 -29.95 8.91 1.35
CA MET A 91 -30.88 9.28 0.25
C MET A 91 -31.97 8.23 -0.01
N HIS A 92 -31.97 7.09 0.69
CA HIS A 92 -32.96 6.02 0.53
C HIS A 92 -33.25 5.66 -0.94
N LEU A 93 -32.19 5.37 -1.69
CA LEU A 93 -32.30 4.99 -3.11
C LEU A 93 -33.17 3.72 -3.26
N SER A 94 -33.96 3.67 -4.33
CA SER A 94 -34.75 2.49 -4.69
C SER A 94 -33.85 1.26 -4.86
N SER A 95 -34.37 0.07 -4.50
CA SER A 95 -33.65 -1.21 -4.61
C SER A 95 -33.20 -1.55 -6.04
N SER A 96 -33.77 -0.89 -7.06
CA SER A 96 -33.37 -1.03 -8.46
C SER A 96 -32.07 -0.29 -8.81
N VAL A 97 -31.54 0.56 -7.92
CA VAL A 97 -30.32 1.34 -8.15
C VAL A 97 -29.15 0.73 -7.39
N ARG A 98 -28.13 0.28 -8.12
CA ARG A 98 -26.85 -0.15 -7.54
C ARG A 98 -25.86 0.99 -7.58
N VAL A 99 -25.34 1.38 -6.41
CA VAL A 99 -24.25 2.36 -6.31
C VAL A 99 -22.92 1.64 -6.23
N VAL A 100 -21.99 1.98 -7.12
CA VAL A 100 -20.62 1.47 -7.13
C VAL A 100 -19.67 2.66 -6.97
N TYR A 101 -18.68 2.53 -6.09
CA TYR A 101 -17.66 3.54 -5.85
C TYR A 101 -16.41 3.17 -6.65
N GLY A 102 -16.35 3.65 -7.90
CA GLY A 102 -15.26 3.35 -8.84
C GLY A 102 -14.15 4.41 -8.86
N GLY A 103 -13.33 4.34 -9.90
CA GLY A 103 -12.23 5.29 -10.15
C GLY A 103 -11.03 5.05 -9.24
N THR A 104 -10.37 6.13 -8.81
CA THR A 104 -9.12 6.06 -8.02
C THR A 104 -9.30 5.34 -6.68
N TYR A 105 -10.49 5.36 -6.09
CA TYR A 105 -10.79 4.62 -4.87
C TYR A 105 -10.79 3.10 -5.08
N GLU A 106 -11.40 2.62 -6.16
CA GLU A 106 -11.41 1.21 -6.50
C GLU A 106 -9.98 0.71 -6.82
N GLU A 107 -9.24 1.49 -7.61
CA GLU A 107 -7.83 1.22 -7.89
C GLU A 107 -7.00 1.14 -6.61
N GLN A 108 -7.17 2.10 -5.68
CA GLN A 108 -6.48 2.09 -4.39
C GLN A 108 -6.83 0.84 -3.58
N GLN A 109 -8.10 0.45 -3.51
CA GLN A 109 -8.52 -0.73 -2.74
C GLN A 109 -7.98 -2.03 -3.36
N LYS A 110 -7.97 -2.12 -4.69
CA LYS A 110 -7.34 -3.25 -5.39
C LYS A 110 -5.85 -3.32 -5.09
N SER A 111 -5.13 -2.21 -5.21
CA SER A 111 -3.70 -2.16 -4.87
C SER A 111 -3.44 -2.47 -3.40
N PHE A 112 -4.29 -2.04 -2.47
CA PHE A 112 -4.16 -2.36 -1.05
C PHE A 112 -4.36 -3.86 -0.79
N ALA A 113 -5.33 -4.49 -1.44
CA ALA A 113 -5.53 -5.92 -1.36
C ALA A 113 -4.31 -6.69 -1.91
N GLU A 114 -3.78 -6.26 -3.06
CA GLU A 114 -2.56 -6.85 -3.64
C GLU A 114 -1.33 -6.65 -2.73
N LEU A 115 -1.10 -5.43 -2.24
CA LEU A 115 0.02 -5.12 -1.35
C LEU A 115 -0.10 -5.82 0.01
N SER A 116 -1.32 -6.07 0.51
CA SER A 116 -1.51 -6.86 1.73
C SER A 116 -1.09 -8.32 1.54
N ARG A 117 -1.37 -8.91 0.36
CA ARG A 117 -0.87 -10.25 0.01
C ARG A 117 0.65 -10.25 -0.13
N VAL A 118 1.22 -9.23 -0.77
CA VAL A 118 2.68 -9.04 -0.88
C VAL A 118 3.30 -8.91 0.51
N LEU A 119 2.70 -8.15 1.43
CA LEU A 119 3.17 -7.99 2.80
C LEU A 119 3.22 -9.34 3.52
N VAL A 120 2.13 -10.11 3.49
CA VAL A 120 2.07 -11.44 4.11
C VAL A 120 3.11 -12.38 3.50
N MET A 121 3.20 -12.44 2.17
CA MET A 121 4.20 -13.25 1.47
C MET A 121 5.62 -12.82 1.83
N SER A 122 5.89 -11.52 1.91
CA SER A 122 7.20 -10.98 2.29
C SER A 122 7.58 -11.37 3.72
N LEU A 123 6.64 -11.33 4.67
CA LEU A 123 6.87 -11.78 6.04
C LEU A 123 7.19 -13.28 6.11
N VAL A 124 6.47 -14.11 5.36
CA VAL A 124 6.72 -15.56 5.27
C VAL A 124 8.08 -15.85 4.64
N LEU A 125 8.43 -15.15 3.55
CA LEU A 125 9.72 -15.33 2.88
C LEU A 125 10.88 -14.85 3.77
N VAL A 126 10.76 -13.69 4.41
CA VAL A 126 11.75 -13.20 5.38
C VAL A 126 11.89 -14.19 6.54
N PHE A 127 10.78 -14.71 7.08
CA PHE A 127 10.82 -15.74 8.10
C PHE A 127 11.59 -16.99 7.63
N GLY A 128 11.32 -17.47 6.42
CA GLY A 128 11.99 -18.64 5.86
C GLY A 128 13.50 -18.43 5.66
N VAL A 129 13.91 -17.25 5.18
CA VAL A 129 15.33 -16.89 5.04
C VAL A 129 15.99 -16.83 6.41
N LEU A 130 15.36 -16.19 7.41
CA LEU A 130 15.88 -16.12 8.77
C LEU A 130 15.99 -17.50 9.42
N LEU A 131 15.01 -18.37 9.20
CA LEU A 131 15.04 -19.74 9.71
C LEU A 131 16.18 -20.55 9.07
N SER A 132 16.43 -20.36 7.77
CA SER A 132 17.56 -20.99 7.08
C SER A 132 18.92 -20.47 7.57
N GLU A 133 19.01 -19.18 7.90
CA GLU A 133 20.23 -18.54 8.40
C GLU A 133 20.58 -19.04 9.80
N PHE A 134 19.65 -18.89 10.75
CA PHE A 134 19.91 -19.11 12.18
C PHE A 134 19.59 -20.53 12.66
N ARG A 135 18.93 -21.35 11.82
CA ARG A 135 18.51 -22.73 12.14
C ARG A 135 17.70 -22.88 13.44
N ASN A 136 17.14 -21.79 13.94
CA ASN A 136 16.35 -21.74 15.16
C ASN A 136 15.14 -20.81 14.97
N PHE A 137 14.08 -21.02 15.75
CA PHE A 137 12.84 -20.23 15.67
C PHE A 137 12.86 -18.93 16.49
N ALA A 138 13.79 -18.80 17.45
CA ALA A 138 13.86 -17.65 18.35
C ALA A 138 14.39 -16.39 17.63
N ALA A 139 15.41 -16.54 16.80
CA ALA A 139 16.00 -15.44 16.03
C ALA A 139 15.01 -14.84 15.00
N PRO A 140 14.36 -15.63 14.13
CA PRO A 140 13.37 -15.11 13.18
C PRO A 140 12.20 -14.39 13.85
N THR A 141 11.67 -14.95 14.94
CA THR A 141 10.52 -14.37 15.65
C THR A 141 10.86 -13.07 16.35
N ALA A 142 12.06 -12.96 16.95
CA ALA A 142 12.54 -11.71 17.55
C ALA A 142 12.67 -10.58 16.52
N ILE A 143 13.30 -10.88 15.37
CA ILE A 143 13.49 -9.91 14.28
C ILE A 143 12.14 -9.48 13.70
N LEU A 144 11.25 -10.42 13.39
CA LEU A 144 9.93 -10.08 12.84
C LEU A 144 9.08 -9.25 13.80
N THR A 145 9.14 -9.54 15.11
CA THR A 145 8.43 -8.75 16.12
C THR A 145 8.91 -7.31 16.12
N SER A 146 10.23 -7.09 16.06
CA SER A 146 10.80 -5.74 15.94
C SER A 146 10.40 -5.06 14.62
N SER A 147 10.38 -5.80 13.50
CA SER A 147 9.94 -5.28 12.20
C SER A 147 8.47 -4.86 12.21
N VAL A 148 7.57 -5.67 12.78
CA VAL A 148 6.15 -5.30 12.90
C VAL A 148 5.98 -4.08 13.79
N LEU A 149 6.73 -4.00 14.90
CA LEU A 149 6.64 -2.85 15.79
C LEU A 149 7.19 -1.56 15.16
N SER A 150 8.09 -1.66 14.17
CA SER A 150 8.56 -0.51 13.38
C SER A 150 7.47 0.15 12.53
N ILE A 151 6.38 -0.55 12.23
CA ILE A 151 5.20 0.01 11.53
C ILE A 151 4.63 1.20 12.31
N ALA A 152 4.69 1.18 13.65
CA ALA A 152 4.27 2.31 14.47
C ALA A 152 5.06 3.59 14.14
N GLY A 153 6.35 3.46 13.77
CA GLY A 153 7.17 4.59 13.33
C GLY A 153 6.79 5.12 11.95
N VAL A 154 6.40 4.23 11.03
CA VAL A 154 5.85 4.61 9.73
C VAL A 154 4.58 5.43 9.91
N VAL A 155 3.61 4.89 10.67
CA VAL A 155 2.33 5.56 10.93
C VAL A 155 2.54 6.87 11.69
N GLY A 156 3.42 6.88 12.70
CA GLY A 156 3.75 8.07 13.47
C GLY A 156 4.34 9.20 12.61
N ALA A 157 5.23 8.87 11.67
CA ALA A 157 5.80 9.87 10.76
C ALA A 157 4.79 10.42 9.75
N LEU A 158 3.90 9.57 9.22
CA LEU A 158 2.82 10.03 8.34
C LEU A 158 1.86 10.97 9.08
N LEU A 159 1.52 10.64 10.34
CA LEU A 159 0.68 11.49 11.19
C LEU A 159 1.34 12.82 11.53
N LEU A 160 2.63 12.81 11.89
CA LEU A 160 3.41 14.03 12.19
C LEU A 160 3.54 14.96 10.98
N THR A 161 3.66 14.39 9.78
CA THR A 161 3.80 15.16 8.53
C THR A 161 2.47 15.52 7.90
N GLY A 162 1.34 15.05 8.44
CA GLY A 162 0.01 15.25 7.87
C GLY A 162 -0.18 14.57 6.51
N THR A 163 0.64 13.57 6.19
CA THR A 163 0.55 12.85 4.92
C THR A 163 -0.39 11.66 5.02
N THR A 164 -1.15 11.41 3.95
CA THR A 164 -2.17 10.37 3.93
C THR A 164 -1.57 8.99 3.73
N PHE A 165 -2.17 7.97 4.35
CA PHE A 165 -1.84 6.59 4.06
C PHE A 165 -2.39 6.17 2.69
N ASN A 166 -1.50 6.01 1.70
CA ASN A 166 -1.80 5.66 0.33
C ASN A 166 -0.90 4.50 -0.18
N VAL A 167 -1.03 4.17 -1.46
CA VAL A 167 -0.29 3.05 -2.09
C VAL A 167 1.22 3.24 -1.97
N SER A 168 1.73 4.45 -2.21
CA SER A 168 3.16 4.79 -2.10
C SER A 168 3.68 4.62 -0.67
N SER A 169 2.94 5.09 0.35
CA SER A 169 3.35 4.91 1.75
C SER A 169 3.31 3.44 2.19
N PHE A 170 2.39 2.65 1.65
CA PHE A 170 2.32 1.22 1.95
C PHE A 170 3.51 0.45 1.32
N MET A 171 3.93 0.82 0.10
CA MET A 171 5.19 0.31 -0.46
C MET A 171 6.39 0.64 0.44
N GLY A 172 6.45 1.87 0.97
CA GLY A 172 7.46 2.28 1.94
C GLY A 172 7.48 1.41 3.20
N LEU A 173 6.29 1.10 3.75
CA LEU A 173 6.14 0.20 4.91
C LEU A 173 6.70 -1.21 4.65
N ILE A 174 6.41 -1.79 3.48
CA ILE A 174 6.96 -3.11 3.09
C ILE A 174 8.50 -3.03 2.98
N MET A 175 9.02 -1.95 2.42
CA MET A 175 10.46 -1.72 2.28
C MET A 175 11.16 -1.65 3.64
N VAL A 176 10.56 -0.95 4.61
CA VAL A 176 11.08 -0.85 5.99
C VAL A 176 11.22 -2.25 6.60
N ILE A 177 10.24 -3.14 6.48
CA ILE A 177 10.31 -4.49 7.05
C ILE A 177 11.56 -5.24 6.57
N GLY A 178 11.91 -5.14 5.29
CA GLY A 178 13.13 -5.75 4.76
C GLY A 178 14.41 -5.13 5.29
N ILE A 179 14.45 -3.79 5.40
CA ILE A 179 15.62 -3.09 5.96
C ILE A 179 15.82 -3.42 7.45
N VAL A 180 14.74 -3.49 8.22
CA VAL A 180 14.78 -3.86 9.64
C VAL A 180 15.21 -5.31 9.80
N ALA A 181 14.72 -6.21 8.95
CA ALA A 181 15.14 -7.60 8.95
C ALA A 181 16.64 -7.75 8.69
N LYS A 182 17.19 -7.03 7.69
CA LYS A 182 18.64 -7.01 7.41
C LYS A 182 19.46 -6.53 8.61
N ASN A 183 19.03 -5.45 9.26
CA ASN A 183 19.73 -4.93 10.43
C ASN A 183 19.66 -5.92 11.61
N GLY A 184 18.53 -6.61 11.77
CA GLY A 184 18.37 -7.70 12.75
C GLY A 184 19.31 -8.88 12.47
N ILE A 185 19.42 -9.32 11.23
CA ILE A 185 20.34 -10.41 10.83
C ILE A 185 21.76 -10.10 11.26
N LEU A 186 22.27 -8.90 10.92
CA LEU A 186 23.64 -8.50 11.25
C LEU A 186 23.93 -8.45 12.75
N LEU A 187 22.91 -8.16 13.57
CA LEU A 187 23.01 -8.13 15.02
C LEU A 187 23.07 -9.55 15.59
N LEU A 188 22.14 -10.42 15.21
CA LEU A 188 22.08 -11.79 15.72
C LEU A 188 23.22 -12.68 15.19
N ASP A 189 23.68 -12.48 13.95
CA ASP A 189 24.87 -13.16 13.43
C ASP A 189 26.12 -12.78 14.25
N ALA A 190 26.23 -11.52 14.69
CA ALA A 190 27.32 -11.12 15.58
C ALA A 190 27.18 -11.74 16.98
N ASP A 191 25.97 -11.83 17.53
CA ASP A 191 25.71 -12.51 18.81
C ASP A 191 26.13 -13.98 18.76
N GLU A 192 25.69 -14.72 17.73
CA GLU A 192 25.99 -16.14 17.58
C GLU A 192 27.50 -16.40 17.43
N ARG A 193 28.22 -15.53 16.72
CA ARG A 193 29.70 -15.58 16.64
C ARG A 193 30.36 -15.38 18.01
N TYR A 194 29.94 -14.38 18.78
CA TYR A 194 30.49 -14.15 20.12
C TYR A 194 30.17 -15.29 21.10
N ARG A 195 28.99 -15.92 20.96
CA ARG A 195 28.64 -17.12 21.73
C ARG A 195 29.50 -18.32 21.34
N ALA A 196 29.81 -18.48 20.05
CA ALA A 196 30.73 -19.52 19.58
C ALA A 196 32.17 -19.31 20.08
N GLU A 197 32.58 -18.06 20.35
CA GLU A 197 33.86 -17.71 20.99
C GLU A 197 33.86 -17.93 22.52
N GLY A 198 32.77 -18.45 23.10
CA GLY A 198 32.67 -18.80 24.52
C GLY A 198 32.19 -17.68 25.44
N ALA A 199 31.71 -16.55 24.89
CA ALA A 199 31.15 -15.48 25.70
C ALA A 199 29.76 -15.87 26.25
N ASP A 200 29.50 -15.51 27.51
CA ASP A 200 28.17 -15.62 28.13
C ASP A 200 27.11 -14.88 27.29
N ALA A 201 25.89 -15.42 27.19
CA ALA A 201 24.84 -14.96 26.28
C ALA A 201 24.53 -13.46 26.45
N ARG A 202 24.59 -12.95 27.69
CA ARG A 202 24.37 -11.52 27.97
C ARG A 202 25.54 -10.66 27.51
N THR A 203 26.76 -11.16 27.67
CA THR A 203 27.99 -10.42 27.32
C THR A 203 28.21 -10.42 25.80
N ALA A 204 27.91 -11.53 25.13
CA ALA A 204 27.90 -11.67 23.68
C ALA A 204 26.96 -10.65 23.02
N MET A 205 25.71 -10.57 23.48
CA MET A 205 24.70 -9.67 22.93
C MET A 205 25.06 -8.19 23.15
N LEU A 206 25.65 -7.84 24.31
CA LEU A 206 26.11 -6.48 24.58
C LEU A 206 27.28 -6.08 23.67
N HIS A 207 28.27 -6.95 23.47
CA HIS A 207 29.38 -6.70 22.55
C HIS A 207 28.91 -6.63 21.09
N ALA A 208 27.98 -7.50 20.69
CA ALA A 208 27.35 -7.48 19.37
C ALA A 208 26.64 -6.14 19.13
N ALA A 209 25.78 -5.71 20.07
CA ALA A 209 25.06 -4.45 19.98
C ALA A 209 26.00 -3.24 19.90
N GLN A 210 27.04 -3.18 20.74
CA GLN A 210 28.00 -2.07 20.74
C GLN A 210 28.78 -1.97 19.42
N ARG A 211 29.27 -3.09 18.90
CA ARG A 211 30.04 -3.11 17.64
C ARG A 211 29.17 -2.82 16.42
N ARG A 212 27.91 -3.26 16.43
CA ARG A 212 26.99 -3.08 15.30
C ARG A 212 26.26 -1.73 15.32
N LEU A 213 26.18 -1.06 16.46
CA LEU A 213 25.53 0.25 16.58
C LEU A 213 26.08 1.26 15.55
N ARG A 214 27.40 1.36 15.40
CA ARG A 214 28.04 2.29 14.45
C ARG A 214 27.68 1.99 12.99
N PRO A 215 27.82 0.75 12.48
CA PRO A 215 27.35 0.40 11.14
C PRO A 215 25.84 0.60 10.92
N ILE A 216 24.99 0.22 11.89
CA ILE A 216 23.52 0.37 11.78
C ILE A 216 23.13 1.85 11.71
N LEU A 217 23.75 2.70 12.51
CA LEU A 217 23.61 4.15 12.44
C LEU A 217 23.99 4.70 11.06
N MET A 218 25.14 4.27 10.54
CA MET A 218 25.66 4.75 9.27
C MET A 218 24.71 4.45 8.11
N THR A 219 24.16 3.23 8.04
CA THR A 219 23.22 2.85 6.99
C THR A 219 21.88 3.55 7.12
N ALA A 220 21.35 3.69 8.34
CA ALA A 220 20.11 4.41 8.60
C ALA A 220 20.23 5.89 8.23
N LEU A 221 21.31 6.56 8.67
CA LEU A 221 21.55 7.97 8.35
C LEU A 221 21.73 8.20 6.85
N ALA A 222 22.47 7.32 6.15
CA ALA A 222 22.64 7.43 4.70
C ALA A 222 21.30 7.27 3.94
N ALA A 223 20.44 6.35 4.37
CA ALA A 223 19.11 6.19 3.78
C ALA A 223 18.22 7.39 4.07
N ILE A 224 18.24 7.91 5.30
CA ILE A 224 17.45 9.08 5.71
C ILE A 224 17.89 10.32 4.91
N THR A 225 19.19 10.59 4.79
CA THR A 225 19.70 11.74 4.03
C THR A 225 19.43 11.59 2.54
N GLY A 226 19.52 10.39 1.98
CA GLY A 226 19.18 10.11 0.58
C GLY A 226 17.70 10.32 0.26
N MET A 227 16.80 10.01 1.20
CA MET A 227 15.35 10.20 1.04
C MET A 227 14.86 11.58 1.47
N LEU A 228 15.68 12.37 2.17
CA LEU A 228 15.29 13.67 2.70
C LEU A 228 14.79 14.66 1.62
N PRO A 229 15.45 14.82 0.44
CA PRO A 229 14.97 15.73 -0.59
C PRO A 229 13.59 15.32 -1.14
N LEU A 230 13.36 14.01 -1.23
CA LEU A 230 12.10 13.42 -1.70
C LEU A 230 10.98 13.61 -0.66
N ALA A 231 11.30 13.47 0.62
CA ALA A 231 10.37 13.71 1.73
C ALA A 231 9.97 15.19 1.83
N LEU A 232 10.88 16.11 1.49
CA LEU A 232 10.61 17.56 1.41
C LEU A 232 9.86 17.99 0.14
N ALA A 233 9.52 17.04 -0.75
CA ALA A 233 8.84 17.31 -2.02
C ALA A 233 9.52 18.37 -2.89
N LEU A 234 10.86 18.40 -2.88
CA LEU A 234 11.65 19.35 -3.66
C LEU A 234 11.68 18.90 -5.14
N GLY A 235 10.66 19.28 -5.91
CA GLY A 235 10.62 19.07 -7.36
C GLY A 235 9.24 18.68 -7.89
N GLN A 236 9.07 18.79 -9.22
CA GLN A 236 7.85 18.36 -9.88
C GLN A 236 7.72 16.83 -9.84
N GLY A 237 6.52 16.32 -9.57
CA GLY A 237 6.24 14.88 -9.43
C GLY A 237 6.63 14.26 -8.09
N SER A 238 7.33 15.00 -7.21
CA SER A 238 7.74 14.50 -5.89
C SER A 238 6.56 14.13 -4.98
N GLN A 239 5.38 14.72 -5.18
CA GLN A 239 4.16 14.44 -4.43
C GLN A 239 3.71 12.97 -4.51
N MET A 240 4.03 12.26 -5.60
CA MET A 240 3.69 10.82 -5.72
C MET A 240 4.56 9.92 -4.85
N LEU A 241 5.81 10.32 -4.61
CA LEU A 241 6.83 9.53 -3.92
C LEU A 241 7.15 10.06 -2.51
N GLN A 242 6.73 11.28 -2.19
CA GLN A 242 6.91 11.89 -0.86
C GLN A 242 6.35 11.00 0.26
N PRO A 243 5.12 10.43 0.16
CA PRO A 243 4.59 9.55 1.20
C PRO A 243 5.41 8.27 1.39
N LEU A 244 6.06 7.78 0.33
CA LEU A 244 6.98 6.63 0.40
C LEU A 244 8.24 7.03 1.19
N ALA A 245 8.84 8.17 0.87
CA ALA A 245 10.05 8.64 1.55
C ALA A 245 9.81 8.90 3.05
N ILE A 246 8.70 9.56 3.39
CA ILE A 246 8.33 9.84 4.78
C ILE A 246 8.09 8.54 5.55
N ALA A 247 7.37 7.59 4.95
CA ALA A 247 7.13 6.28 5.54
C ALA A 247 8.45 5.57 5.87
N VAL A 248 9.40 5.55 4.93
CA VAL A 248 10.70 4.91 5.14
C VAL A 248 11.52 5.62 6.21
N ILE A 249 11.62 6.96 6.18
CA ILE A 249 12.37 7.74 7.18
C ILE A 249 11.82 7.48 8.59
N GLY A 250 10.49 7.54 8.75
CA GLY A 250 9.83 7.28 10.04
C GLY A 250 10.07 5.86 10.55
N GLY A 251 9.93 4.88 9.66
CA GLY A 251 10.21 3.48 9.98
C GLY A 251 11.67 3.24 10.36
N LEU A 252 12.63 3.87 9.67
CA LEU A 252 14.06 3.74 9.97
C LEU A 252 14.47 4.37 11.30
N LEU A 253 13.99 5.58 11.60
CA LEU A 253 14.28 6.25 12.87
C LEU A 253 13.84 5.41 14.07
N ILE A 254 12.62 4.88 14.00
CA ILE A 254 12.03 4.10 15.08
C ILE A 254 12.64 2.69 15.11
N SER A 255 12.79 2.02 13.97
CA SER A 255 13.42 0.70 13.91
C SER A 255 14.86 0.68 14.38
N MET A 256 15.61 1.77 14.20
CA MET A 256 16.98 1.85 14.70
C MET A 256 17.01 1.68 16.23
N LEU A 257 16.12 2.37 16.95
CA LEU A 257 15.97 2.22 18.40
C LEU A 257 15.42 0.85 18.80
N LEU A 258 14.37 0.39 18.09
CA LEU A 258 13.76 -0.91 18.41
C LEU A 258 14.71 -2.08 18.16
N SER A 259 15.50 -2.05 17.09
CA SER A 259 16.41 -3.14 16.76
C SER A 259 17.47 -3.38 17.83
N LEU A 260 17.86 -2.33 18.57
CA LEU A 260 18.87 -2.41 19.61
C LEU A 260 18.31 -2.80 20.98
N VAL A 261 17.00 -2.63 21.20
CA VAL A 261 16.35 -2.88 22.49
C VAL A 261 15.41 -4.08 22.41
N VAL A 262 14.46 -4.05 21.48
CA VAL A 262 13.41 -5.06 21.36
C VAL A 262 13.98 -6.38 20.87
N THR A 263 14.84 -6.36 19.85
CA THR A 263 15.39 -7.60 19.30
C THR A 263 16.19 -8.41 20.35
N PRO A 264 17.15 -7.82 21.09
CA PRO A 264 17.85 -8.53 22.16
C PRO A 264 16.95 -9.03 23.28
N VAL A 265 15.98 -8.20 23.71
CA VAL A 265 15.06 -8.55 24.81
C VAL A 265 14.18 -9.72 24.42
N VAL A 266 13.56 -9.67 23.23
CA VAL A 266 12.69 -10.75 22.74
C VAL A 266 13.49 -12.03 22.52
N TYR A 267 14.68 -11.92 21.92
CA TYR A 267 15.56 -13.07 21.72
C TYR A 267 15.99 -13.72 23.05
N PHE A 268 16.38 -12.92 24.04
CA PHE A 268 16.75 -13.42 25.37
C PHE A 268 15.57 -14.11 26.07
N LEU A 269 14.37 -13.53 26.02
CA LEU A 269 13.16 -14.13 26.60
C LEU A 269 12.83 -15.49 25.98
N LEU A 270 12.99 -15.63 24.66
CA LEU A 270 12.71 -16.87 23.94
C LEU A 270 13.80 -17.93 24.17
N THR A 271 15.05 -17.51 24.34
CA THR A 271 16.21 -18.42 24.50
C THR A 271 16.41 -18.85 25.95
N ARG A 272 15.97 -18.05 26.93
CA ARG A 272 16.02 -18.38 28.37
C ARG A 272 15.30 -19.69 28.74
N ASN A 273 14.33 -20.12 27.93
CA ASN A 273 13.66 -21.41 28.11
C ASN A 273 14.47 -22.62 27.59
N GLN A 274 15.45 -22.42 26.70
CA GLN A 274 16.29 -23.49 26.15
C GLN A 274 17.54 -23.80 26.99
N GLU A 275 18.04 -22.84 27.77
CA GLU A 275 19.20 -23.06 28.66
C GLU A 275 18.91 -23.96 29.87
N ARG A 276 17.63 -24.22 30.18
CA ARG A 276 17.25 -25.19 31.24
C ARG A 276 17.42 -26.66 30.82
N SER A 277 17.64 -26.96 29.54
CA SER A 277 17.82 -28.35 29.05
C SER A 277 19.26 -28.76 28.80
N HIS A 278 20.23 -27.86 28.95
CA HIS A 278 21.67 -28.18 28.91
C HIS A 278 22.32 -27.71 30.20
N THR A 279 22.11 -28.46 31.29
CA THR A 279 23.15 -28.57 32.34
C THR A 279 24.38 -29.16 31.68
N PRO A 280 25.54 -28.48 31.64
CA PRO A 280 26.79 -29.12 31.28
C PRO A 280 27.06 -30.21 32.32
N ASP A 281 27.33 -31.43 31.88
CA ASP A 281 27.77 -32.51 32.77
C ASP A 281 29.02 -32.03 33.54
N PRO A 282 29.02 -32.06 34.89
CA PRO A 282 30.16 -31.62 35.70
C PRO A 282 31.42 -32.46 35.50
N GLU A 283 31.34 -33.61 34.81
CA GLU A 283 32.44 -34.57 34.71
C GLU A 283 33.52 -34.20 33.68
N LEU A 284 33.24 -33.30 32.72
CA LEU A 284 34.19 -32.94 31.67
C LEU A 284 35.30 -31.95 32.10
N TRP A 285 35.29 -31.47 33.35
CA TRP A 285 36.31 -30.53 33.87
C TRP A 285 37.21 -31.10 34.96
N SER A 286 37.12 -32.41 35.25
CA SER A 286 37.89 -33.03 36.34
C SER A 286 39.27 -33.57 35.94
N ASP A 287 39.52 -33.85 34.65
CA ASP A 287 40.74 -34.56 34.23
C ASP A 287 41.89 -33.67 33.71
N GLU A 288 41.69 -32.36 33.53
CA GLU A 288 42.74 -31.47 32.98
C GLU A 288 43.59 -30.71 34.02
N LYS A 289 43.44 -31.01 35.31
CA LYS A 289 44.13 -30.29 36.41
C LYS A 289 45.38 -30.92 37.07
N PRO A 290 46.07 -31.97 36.57
CA PRO A 290 47.39 -32.31 37.09
C PRO A 290 48.55 -31.60 36.36
N ALA A 291 48.44 -31.31 35.06
CA ALA A 291 49.61 -30.96 34.24
C ALA A 291 50.15 -29.53 34.41
N LEU A 292 49.35 -28.60 34.94
CA LEU A 292 49.76 -27.19 35.10
C LEU A 292 50.42 -26.89 36.46
N ARG A 293 50.45 -27.85 37.39
CA ARG A 293 51.16 -27.68 38.68
C ARG A 293 52.65 -28.03 38.61
N GLU A 294 53.06 -28.90 37.68
CA GLU A 294 54.47 -29.35 37.61
C GLU A 294 55.37 -28.40 36.80
N ALA A 295 54.81 -27.60 35.88
CA ALA A 295 55.58 -26.63 35.10
C ALA A 295 55.99 -25.37 35.90
N SER A 296 55.31 -25.07 37.01
CA SER A 296 55.61 -23.91 37.87
C SER A 296 56.69 -24.17 38.93
N ILE A 297 57.09 -25.44 39.14
CA ILE A 297 58.06 -25.81 40.19
C ILE A 297 59.47 -26.03 39.60
N ARG A 298 59.61 -26.03 38.27
CA ARG A 298 60.89 -26.27 37.58
C ARG A 298 61.61 -25.01 37.10
N SER A 299 61.13 -23.83 37.50
CA SER A 299 61.69 -22.53 37.11
C SER A 299 62.08 -21.65 38.30
N GLU A 300 62.53 -22.27 39.39
CA GLU A 300 63.38 -21.63 40.42
C GLU A 300 64.73 -22.35 40.48
#